data_AF-A0A968LE28-F1
#
_entry.id   AF-A0A968LE28-F1
#
_cell.length_a   1.000
_cell.length_b   1.000
_cell.length_c   1.000
_cell.angle_alpha   90.00
_cell.angle_beta   90.00
_cell.angle_gamma   90.00
#
_symmetry.space_group_name_H-M   'P 1'
#
loop_
_entity.id
_entity.type
_entity.pdbx_description
1 polymer ?
#
loop_
_entity_poly.entity_id
_entity_poly.type
_entity_poly.pdbx_seq_one_letter_code
_entity_poly.pdbx_strand_id
1 'polypeptide(L)'
;MTIHQTVMEKYNCDGFVCDNNIELKKFEYEFQMIGEIGCLGNIIISVNKKMSILHYAGKIPVVETKRYSYNVSVRGGYNLFRYDNTHTEGRYPGHPDDHHKHEYDFITGRPLHQIPKWIGADNWPHLGSVIGEAQVWYWENQKLITDPASCPVLKKTY
;
A
#
# COMPACT_ATOMS: atom_id res chain seq x y z
N MET A 1 -4.20 -17.49 -14.59
CA MET A 1 -4.76 -16.47 -13.70
C MET A 1 -3.82 -16.33 -12.52
N THR A 2 -3.24 -15.15 -12.30
CA THR A 2 -2.20 -14.96 -11.26
C THR A 2 -2.84 -14.66 -9.90
N ILE A 3 -2.18 -15.05 -8.80
CA ILE A 3 -2.64 -14.82 -7.40
C ILE A 3 -3.04 -13.35 -7.17
N HIS A 4 -2.33 -12.42 -7.81
CA HIS A 4 -2.63 -10.99 -7.75
C HIS A 4 -4.01 -10.64 -8.34
N GLN A 5 -4.40 -11.22 -9.47
CA GLN A 5 -5.70 -10.94 -10.10
C GLN A 5 -6.85 -11.39 -9.19
N THR A 6 -6.76 -12.58 -8.61
CA THR A 6 -7.79 -13.12 -7.72
C THR A 6 -7.95 -12.31 -6.42
N VAL A 7 -6.85 -11.77 -5.87
CA VAL A 7 -6.90 -10.90 -4.68
C VAL A 7 -7.53 -9.54 -5.01
N MET A 8 -7.23 -8.96 -6.18
CA MET A 8 -7.83 -7.70 -6.61
C MET A 8 -9.32 -7.86 -6.97
N GLU A 9 -9.70 -8.98 -7.57
CA GLU A 9 -11.10 -9.31 -7.89
C GLU A 9 -11.97 -9.33 -6.63
N LYS A 10 -11.44 -9.83 -5.49
CA LYS A 10 -12.15 -9.79 -4.21
C LYS A 10 -12.51 -8.37 -3.76
N TYR A 11 -11.62 -7.39 -3.91
CA TYR A 11 -11.86 -6.01 -3.49
C TYR A 11 -12.69 -5.20 -4.49
N ASN A 12 -12.67 -5.61 -5.77
CA ASN A 12 -13.59 -5.06 -6.78
C ASN A 12 -15.05 -5.46 -6.52
N CYS A 13 -15.28 -6.65 -5.96
CA CYS A 13 -16.65 -7.13 -5.66
C CYS A 13 -17.37 -6.32 -4.57
N ASP A 14 -16.63 -5.71 -3.64
CA ASP A 14 -17.21 -4.93 -2.53
C ASP A 14 -17.42 -3.44 -2.87
N GLY A 15 -17.14 -3.02 -4.12
CA GLY A 15 -17.41 -1.68 -4.64
C GLY A 15 -16.50 -0.55 -4.10
N PHE A 16 -15.51 -0.87 -3.26
CA PHE A 16 -14.60 0.14 -2.70
C PHE A 16 -13.47 0.53 -3.67
N VAL A 17 -12.90 -0.45 -4.37
CA VAL A 17 -11.85 -0.21 -5.38
C VAL A 17 -12.51 0.18 -6.69
N CYS A 18 -12.13 1.35 -7.22
CA CYS A 18 -12.67 1.91 -8.45
C CYS A 18 -11.78 1.63 -9.67
N ASP A 19 -10.46 1.72 -9.49
CA ASP A 19 -9.48 1.59 -10.55
C ASP A 19 -8.16 1.06 -10.01
N ASN A 20 -7.36 0.44 -10.87
CA ASN A 20 -6.09 -0.17 -10.52
C ASN A 20 -5.12 -0.07 -11.71
N ASN A 21 -4.01 0.63 -11.52
CA ASN A 21 -2.95 0.71 -12.53
C ASN A 21 -1.62 0.09 -12.05
N ILE A 22 -1.68 -0.85 -11.10
CA ILE A 22 -0.51 -1.58 -10.62
C ILE A 22 0.11 -2.40 -11.74
N GLU A 23 1.39 -2.13 -12.00
CA GLU A 23 2.22 -2.85 -12.95
C GLU A 23 3.17 -3.79 -12.21
N LEU A 24 3.41 -4.96 -12.80
CA LEU A 24 4.47 -5.88 -12.38
C LEU A 24 5.57 -5.90 -13.44
N LYS A 25 6.69 -5.22 -13.15
CA LYS A 25 7.88 -5.17 -14.00
C LYS A 25 8.83 -6.30 -13.61
N LYS A 26 9.30 -7.05 -14.60
CA LYS A 26 10.32 -8.09 -14.43
C LYS A 26 11.68 -7.56 -14.87
N PHE A 27 12.67 -7.75 -14.01
CA PHE A 27 14.09 -7.55 -14.31
C PHE A 27 14.81 -8.90 -14.24
N GLU A 28 16.13 -8.91 -14.46
CA GLU A 28 16.92 -10.14 -14.54
C GLU A 28 16.82 -10.99 -13.25
N TYR A 29 16.95 -10.35 -12.09
CA TYR A 29 16.96 -11.00 -10.77
C TYR A 29 15.90 -10.47 -9.79
N GLU A 30 14.99 -9.62 -10.25
CA GLU A 30 13.99 -9.00 -9.40
C GLU A 30 12.67 -8.74 -10.12
N PHE A 31 11.62 -8.57 -9.32
CA PHE A 31 10.34 -8.03 -9.74
C PHE A 31 10.07 -6.72 -9.00
N GLN A 32 9.46 -5.77 -9.70
CA GLN A 32 8.93 -4.55 -9.09
C GLN A 32 7.43 -4.45 -9.34
N MET A 33 6.67 -4.33 -8.26
CA MET A 33 5.24 -3.99 -8.30
C MET A 33 5.10 -2.51 -7.97
N ILE A 34 4.56 -1.73 -8.91
CA ILE A 34 4.49 -0.26 -8.79
C ILE A 34 3.21 0.29 -9.41
N GLY A 35 2.63 1.32 -8.81
CA GLY A 35 1.48 2.03 -9.33
C GLY A 35 0.58 2.58 -8.23
N GLU A 36 -0.68 2.80 -8.56
CA GLU A 36 -1.74 3.30 -7.70
C GLU A 36 -2.99 2.41 -7.80
N ILE A 37 -3.72 2.33 -6.70
CA ILE A 37 -5.09 1.82 -6.67
C ILE A 37 -5.98 2.99 -6.26
N GLY A 38 -7.02 3.25 -7.04
CA GLY A 38 -8.02 4.28 -6.76
C GLY A 38 -9.22 3.66 -6.08
N CYS A 39 -9.65 4.25 -4.97
CA CYS A 39 -10.78 3.80 -4.17
C CYS A 39 -11.78 4.95 -3.95
N LEU A 40 -12.96 4.62 -3.43
CA LEU A 40 -13.99 5.60 -3.07
C LEU A 40 -13.48 6.69 -2.13
N GLY A 41 -14.11 7.86 -2.20
CA GLY A 41 -13.74 9.04 -1.42
C GLY A 41 -12.44 9.68 -1.89
N ASN A 42 -12.10 9.51 -3.17
CA ASN A 42 -10.82 9.95 -3.74
C ASN A 42 -9.59 9.36 -3.02
N ILE A 43 -9.72 8.20 -2.37
CA ILE A 43 -8.60 7.53 -1.70
C ILE A 43 -7.68 6.89 -2.74
N ILE A 44 -6.38 7.04 -2.55
CA ILE A 44 -5.34 6.44 -3.39
C ILE A 44 -4.44 5.58 -2.51
N ILE A 45 -4.13 4.39 -2.99
CA ILE A 45 -3.09 3.53 -2.43
C ILE A 45 -1.92 3.51 -3.41
N SER A 46 -0.87 4.28 -3.14
CA SER A 46 0.37 4.24 -3.92
C SER A 46 1.23 3.06 -3.46
N VAL A 47 1.61 2.21 -4.40
CA VAL A 47 2.33 0.97 -4.16
C VAL A 47 3.69 1.03 -4.82
N ASN A 48 4.73 0.66 -4.07
CA ASN A 48 6.05 0.34 -4.60
C ASN A 48 6.63 -0.82 -3.80
N LYS A 49 6.81 -1.97 -4.44
CA LYS A 49 7.34 -3.18 -3.82
C LYS A 49 8.40 -3.81 -4.71
N LYS A 50 9.56 -4.10 -4.15
CA LYS A 50 10.67 -4.80 -4.80
C LYS A 50 10.84 -6.19 -4.20
N MET A 51 10.98 -7.17 -5.08
CA MET A 51 11.10 -8.58 -4.71
C MET A 51 12.28 -9.20 -5.46
N SER A 52 13.22 -9.80 -4.74
CA SER A 52 14.32 -10.56 -5.36
C SER A 52 13.85 -11.96 -5.71
N ILE A 53 14.29 -12.49 -6.85
CA ILE A 53 14.05 -13.88 -7.24
C ILE A 53 15.09 -14.74 -6.50
N LEU A 54 14.61 -15.65 -5.64
CA LEU A 54 15.49 -16.57 -4.93
C LEU A 54 15.87 -17.77 -5.81
N HIS A 55 14.87 -18.37 -6.44
CA HIS A 55 15.02 -19.49 -7.38
C HIS A 55 13.71 -19.68 -8.16
N TYR A 56 13.67 -20.66 -9.04
CA TYR A 56 12.47 -21.06 -9.77
C TYR A 56 12.01 -22.45 -9.33
N ALA A 57 10.73 -22.56 -8.96
CA ALA A 57 10.03 -23.82 -8.83
C ALA A 57 9.37 -24.14 -10.19
N GLY A 58 10.13 -24.77 -11.09
CA GLY A 58 9.71 -24.96 -12.49
C GLY A 58 9.64 -23.62 -13.23
N LYS A 59 8.45 -23.21 -13.69
CA LYS A 59 8.23 -21.91 -14.36
C LYS A 59 7.80 -20.80 -13.40
N ILE A 60 7.66 -21.10 -12.11
CA ILE A 60 7.14 -20.17 -11.09
C ILE A 60 8.32 -19.62 -10.29
N PRO A 61 8.57 -18.30 -10.30
CA PRO A 61 9.61 -17.71 -9.48
C PRO A 61 9.21 -17.74 -8.00
N VAL A 62 10.11 -18.22 -7.15
CA VAL A 62 10.04 -18.04 -5.70
C VAL A 62 10.76 -16.74 -5.37
N VAL A 63 10.05 -15.81 -4.72
CA VAL A 63 10.53 -14.44 -4.50
C VAL A 63 10.52 -14.07 -3.03
N GLU A 64 11.41 -13.17 -2.65
CA GLU A 64 11.47 -12.57 -1.31
C GLU A 64 11.28 -11.06 -1.42
N THR A 65 10.47 -10.48 -0.54
CA THR A 65 10.30 -9.02 -0.51
C THR A 65 11.50 -8.38 0.15
N LYS A 66 12.16 -7.46 -0.56
CA LYS A 66 13.29 -6.70 -0.03
C LYS A 66 12.87 -5.33 0.46
N ARG A 67 12.02 -4.65 -0.31
CA ARG A 67 11.52 -3.31 0.02
C ARG A 67 10.05 -3.19 -0.35
N TYR A 68 9.30 -2.45 0.45
CA TYR A 68 7.95 -2.04 0.13
C TYR A 68 7.63 -0.67 0.71
N SER A 69 6.69 -0.01 0.06
CA SER A 69 6.01 1.19 0.53
C SER A 69 4.58 1.14 0.00
N TYR A 70 3.62 1.16 0.92
CA TYR A 70 2.20 1.28 0.63
C TYR A 70 1.69 2.55 1.31
N ASN A 71 1.44 3.59 0.54
CA ASN A 71 1.01 4.89 1.04
C ASN A 71 -0.46 5.12 0.71
N VAL A 72 -1.29 5.30 1.73
CA VAL A 72 -2.70 5.59 1.58
C VAL A 72 -2.93 7.08 1.82
N SER A 73 -3.59 7.76 0.90
CA SER A 73 -3.86 9.20 0.96
C SER A 73 -5.17 9.57 0.28
N VAL A 74 -5.64 10.80 0.47
CA VAL A 74 -6.76 11.37 -0.28
C VAL A 74 -6.22 12.23 -1.43
N ARG A 75 -6.76 12.10 -2.65
CA ARG A 75 -6.33 12.90 -3.81
C ARG A 75 -6.51 14.39 -3.50
N GLY A 76 -5.40 15.14 -3.60
CA GLY A 76 -5.39 16.58 -3.28
C GLY A 76 -5.46 16.90 -1.79
N GLY A 77 -5.52 15.88 -0.93
CA GLY A 77 -5.49 15.99 0.52
C GLY A 77 -4.19 15.44 1.11
N TYR A 78 -4.31 14.88 2.32
CA TYR A 78 -3.18 14.37 3.09
C TYR A 78 -3.09 12.84 3.09
N ASN A 79 -1.97 12.34 3.60
CA ASN A 79 -1.82 10.92 3.92
C ASN A 79 -2.78 10.52 5.04
N LEU A 80 -3.21 9.26 5.00
CA LEU A 80 -4.00 8.61 6.05
C LEU A 80 -3.07 7.73 6.87
N PHE A 81 -2.41 6.79 6.20
CA PHE A 81 -1.39 5.92 6.78
C PHE A 81 -0.43 5.40 5.71
N ARG A 82 0.75 4.96 6.13
CA ARG A 82 1.76 4.36 5.26
C ARG A 82 2.44 3.20 5.96
N TYR A 83 2.59 2.09 5.23
CA TYR A 83 3.45 0.99 5.64
C TYR A 83 4.71 0.99 4.79
N ASP A 84 5.88 0.94 5.40
CA ASP A 84 7.14 0.82 4.65
C ASP A 84 8.25 0.12 5.43
N ASN A 85 9.26 -0.35 4.70
CA ASN A 85 10.55 -0.78 5.24
C ASN A 85 11.72 -0.13 4.49
N THR A 86 11.55 1.14 4.13
CA THR A 86 12.51 1.86 3.28
C THR A 86 13.55 2.64 4.07
N HIS A 87 13.41 2.63 5.39
CA HIS A 87 14.33 3.27 6.32
C HIS A 87 15.47 2.31 6.65
N THR A 88 16.61 2.82 7.11
CA THR A 88 17.74 1.99 7.53
C THR A 88 17.59 1.61 8.98
N GLU A 89 18.04 0.40 9.32
CA GLU A 89 18.07 -0.11 10.69
C GLU A 89 18.69 0.91 11.65
N GLY A 90 18.10 1.05 12.85
CA GLY A 90 18.56 1.99 13.87
C GLY A 90 18.16 3.45 13.61
N ARG A 91 17.40 3.76 12.55
CA ARG A 91 16.84 5.11 12.35
C ARG A 91 15.97 5.56 13.53
N TYR A 92 15.26 4.61 14.15
CA TYR A 92 14.36 4.88 15.26
C TYR A 92 14.80 4.07 16.50
N PRO A 93 14.95 4.73 17.66
CA PRO A 93 15.32 4.03 18.89
C PRO A 93 14.31 2.93 19.24
N GLY A 94 14.81 1.72 19.50
CA GLY A 94 14.00 0.59 19.92
C GLY A 94 13.30 -0.18 18.80
N HIS A 95 13.60 0.11 17.53
CA HIS A 95 13.07 -0.64 16.38
C HIS A 95 14.13 -1.68 15.92
N PRO A 96 13.91 -2.98 16.17
CA PRO A 96 14.84 -4.07 15.79
C PRO A 96 14.94 -4.33 14.29
N ASP A 97 13.95 -3.87 13.51
CA ASP A 97 13.92 -4.01 12.06
C ASP A 97 13.21 -2.81 11.42
N ASP A 98 13.25 -2.75 10.10
CA ASP A 98 12.80 -1.61 9.33
C ASP A 98 11.29 -1.56 9.09
N HIS A 99 10.49 -2.46 9.67
CA HIS A 99 9.07 -2.53 9.36
C HIS A 99 8.25 -1.55 10.20
N HIS A 100 7.66 -0.56 9.54
CA HIS A 100 6.96 0.55 10.19
C HIS A 100 5.55 0.80 9.65
N LYS A 101 4.69 1.36 10.51
CA LYS A 101 3.44 2.03 10.16
C LYS A 101 3.52 3.51 10.55
N HIS A 102 3.23 4.39 9.59
CA HIS A 102 3.02 5.81 9.81
C HIS A 102 1.52 6.08 9.78
N GLU A 103 1.03 6.92 10.69
CA GLU A 103 -0.38 7.32 10.78
C GLU A 103 -0.45 8.85 10.84
N TYR A 104 -1.44 9.42 10.16
CA TYR A 104 -1.55 10.85 9.95
C TYR A 104 -2.96 11.34 10.28
N ASP A 105 -3.05 12.54 10.81
CA ASP A 105 -4.29 13.27 10.94
C ASP A 105 -4.75 13.74 9.56
N PHE A 106 -5.91 13.25 9.10
CA PHE A 106 -6.36 13.49 7.73
C PHE A 106 -6.85 14.93 7.46
N ILE A 107 -7.08 15.73 8.52
CA ILE A 107 -7.51 17.13 8.41
C ILE A 107 -6.31 18.06 8.29
N THR A 108 -5.25 17.79 9.06
CA THR A 108 -4.07 18.66 9.20
C THR A 108 -2.84 18.12 8.46
N GLY A 109 -2.85 16.85 8.09
CA GLY A 109 -1.73 16.13 7.47
C GLY A 109 -0.56 15.85 8.42
N ARG A 110 -0.70 16.16 9.71
CA ARG A 110 0.38 15.97 10.68
C ARG A 110 0.47 14.49 11.08
N PRO A 111 1.68 13.96 11.32
CA PRO A 111 1.82 12.64 11.92
C PRO A 111 1.09 12.58 13.27
N LEU A 112 0.32 11.51 13.51
CA LEU A 112 -0.31 11.26 14.82
C LEU A 112 0.73 10.90 15.88
N HIS A 113 1.89 10.39 15.46
CA HIS A 113 2.99 10.01 16.32
C HIS A 113 4.31 10.63 15.81
N GLN A 114 5.17 11.05 16.74
CA GLN A 114 6.49 11.60 16.40
C GLN A 114 7.42 10.56 15.77
N ILE A 115 7.31 9.31 16.22
CA ILE A 115 8.03 8.15 15.72
C ILE A 115 6.97 7.21 15.11
N PRO A 116 7.21 6.64 13.91
CA PRO A 116 6.28 5.66 13.37
C PRO A 116 6.16 4.45 14.28
N LYS A 117 5.02 3.77 14.24
CA LYS A 117 4.82 2.55 14.99
C LYS A 117 5.69 1.45 14.37
N TRP A 118 6.58 0.86 15.15
CA TRP A 118 7.25 -0.39 14.77
C TRP A 118 6.23 -1.53 14.73
N ILE A 119 6.20 -2.27 13.63
CA ILE A 119 5.30 -3.42 13.46
C ILE A 119 6.05 -4.76 13.37
N GLY A 120 7.35 -4.73 13.12
CA GLY A 120 8.17 -5.94 13.05
C GLY A 120 8.03 -6.74 11.77
N ALA A 121 9.08 -7.51 11.45
CA ALA A 121 9.18 -8.39 10.29
C ALA A 121 8.11 -9.50 10.25
N ASP A 122 7.48 -9.82 11.38
CA ASP A 122 6.41 -10.82 11.45
C ASP A 122 5.02 -10.25 11.12
N ASN A 123 4.82 -8.93 11.20
CA ASN A 123 3.49 -8.31 11.07
C ASN A 123 3.37 -7.33 9.90
N TRP A 124 4.37 -7.24 9.02
CA TRP A 124 4.28 -6.35 7.87
C TRP A 124 3.15 -6.78 6.92
N PRO A 125 2.33 -5.84 6.42
CA PRO A 125 1.10 -6.21 5.73
C PRO A 125 1.36 -6.65 4.29
N HIS A 126 0.46 -7.48 3.78
CA HIS A 126 0.29 -7.64 2.35
C HIS A 126 -0.58 -6.51 1.79
N LEU A 127 -0.49 -6.27 0.47
CA LEU A 127 -1.27 -5.23 -0.20
C LEU A 127 -2.79 -5.37 0.05
N GLY A 128 -3.30 -6.61 0.09
CA GLY A 128 -4.69 -6.86 0.43
C GLY A 128 -5.08 -6.33 1.82
N SER A 129 -4.24 -6.52 2.83
CA SER A 129 -4.49 -6.00 4.18
C SER A 129 -4.54 -4.47 4.20
N VAL A 130 -3.69 -3.81 3.41
CA VAL A 130 -3.70 -2.35 3.26
C VAL A 130 -4.98 -1.85 2.60
N ILE A 131 -5.47 -2.55 1.56
CA ILE A 131 -6.75 -2.22 0.92
C ILE A 131 -7.90 -2.39 1.92
N GLY A 132 -7.92 -3.49 2.68
CA GLY A 132 -8.93 -3.72 3.70
C GLY A 132 -8.93 -2.65 4.80
N GLU A 133 -7.76 -2.24 5.28
CA GLU A 133 -7.63 -1.16 6.26
C GLU A 133 -8.12 0.19 5.70
N ALA A 134 -7.79 0.50 4.44
CA ALA A 134 -8.28 1.71 3.77
C ALA A 134 -9.81 1.70 3.60
N GLN A 135 -10.39 0.53 3.34
CA GLN A 135 -11.84 0.36 3.24
C GLN A 135 -12.54 0.58 4.59
N VAL A 136 -12.00 0.02 5.67
CA VAL A 136 -12.51 0.26 7.03
C VAL A 136 -12.46 1.74 7.36
N TRP A 137 -11.31 2.38 7.12
CA TRP A 137 -11.14 3.82 7.36
C TRP A 137 -12.17 4.64 6.58
N TYR A 138 -12.40 4.31 5.31
CA TYR A 138 -13.38 5.00 4.46
C TYR A 138 -14.78 4.95 5.07
N TRP A 139 -15.26 3.77 5.48
CA TRP A 139 -16.61 3.63 6.03
C TRP A 139 -16.78 4.33 7.38
N GLU A 140 -15.74 4.33 8.22
CA GLU A 140 -15.74 5.04 9.50
C GLU A 140 -15.74 6.56 9.34
N ASN A 141 -15.11 7.07 8.28
CA ASN A 141 -14.88 8.50 8.08
C ASN A 141 -15.68 9.11 6.92
N GLN A 142 -16.55 8.34 6.26
CA GLN A 142 -17.24 8.73 5.02
C GLN A 142 -17.92 10.09 5.11
N LYS A 143 -18.52 10.42 6.26
CA LYS A 143 -19.24 11.69 6.52
C LYS A 143 -18.33 12.92 6.54
N LEU A 144 -17.02 12.72 6.70
CA LEU A 144 -16.01 13.77 6.76
C LEU A 144 -15.32 13.98 5.40
N ILE A 145 -15.62 13.14 4.41
CA ILE A 145 -15.08 13.22 3.06
C ILE A 145 -15.99 14.14 2.21
N THR A 146 -15.40 15.09 1.50
CA THR A 146 -16.14 16.08 0.69
C THR A 146 -16.98 15.44 -0.42
N ASP A 147 -16.47 14.38 -1.05
CA ASP A 147 -17.17 13.62 -2.09
C ASP A 147 -16.93 12.12 -1.89
N PRO A 148 -17.67 11.45 -0.99
CA PRO A 148 -17.42 10.06 -0.64
C PRO A 148 -17.72 9.09 -1.79
N ALA A 149 -18.52 9.48 -2.78
CA ALA A 149 -18.84 8.61 -3.92
C ALA A 149 -17.81 8.72 -5.07
N SER A 150 -16.92 9.71 -5.01
CA SER A 150 -15.91 9.92 -6.06
C SER A 150 -14.83 8.86 -6.08
N CYS A 151 -14.37 8.57 -7.29
CA CYS A 151 -13.21 7.75 -7.58
C CYS A 151 -12.11 8.62 -8.20
N PRO A 152 -10.84 8.50 -7.76
CA PRO A 152 -9.78 9.32 -8.29
C PRO A 152 -9.38 8.86 -9.69
N VAL A 153 -9.10 9.80 -10.59
CA VAL A 153 -8.45 9.48 -11.86
C VAL A 153 -7.00 9.10 -11.58
N LEU A 154 -6.61 7.88 -11.95
CA LEU A 154 -5.23 7.42 -11.82
C LEU A 154 -4.37 7.95 -12.96
N LYS A 155 -3.17 8.45 -12.63
CA LYS A 155 -2.19 8.83 -13.64
C LYS A 155 -1.50 7.57 -14.14
N LYS A 156 -1.57 7.29 -15.44
CA LYS A 156 -0.75 6.22 -16.03
C LYS A 156 0.73 6.55 -15.80
N THR A 157 1.46 5.61 -15.21
CA THR A 157 2.91 5.62 -15.15
C THR A 157 3.44 5.36 -16.56
N TYR A 158 4.21 6.31 -17.11
CA TYR A 158 4.93 6.16 -18.38
C TYR A 158 6.25 5.39 -18.17
#